data_AF-A0A847YEA9-F1
#
_entry.id   AF-A0A847YEA9-F1
#
_cell.length_a   1.000
_cell.length_b   1.000
_cell.length_c   1.000
_cell.angle_alpha   90.00
_cell.angle_beta   90.00
_cell.angle_gamma   90.00
#
_symmetry.space_group_name_H-M   'P 1'
#
loop_
_entity.id
_entity.type
_entity.pdbx_description
1 polymer ?
#
loop_
_entity_poly.entity_id
_entity_poly.type
_entity_poly.pdbx_seq_one_letter_code
_entity_poly.pdbx_strand_id
1 'polypeptide(L)'
;MRFAVAVPAVIGLAIGGVAVAENAVGASPPSENAVGERVAGQSAAGQIAVGESPAGENAAETPRVIRRSDVVFMYDNPALYEAYGCTVLGWAGHADREHIADAHRKGVRVFASSVGFRTEFAGMIDFSPRFAEARCLNFAGEPFIVPWLWDHKHKGEPAWWFCTNSPLYRSYLRHRLERVVASGADALHIDDYTGTAGAVTWLDACFCPDCMRGFREYLRGRFDAAELRELGVTDLDHFDYGEFLRQQGITPDRYHKERPKLPLAEAFVDFHVKSVTDFVAEFRRAGEGLKGGPLPLAVNSNLNGPMNLAITPHLSYFCCELDHRAASREVPLQPVYAYKLADGLHRSVTSTASGGDWAYINEHRLPGLVRTWAALSYAFGHNLMAPHRMWCYTQQKGTHWYSGPTEEYAWLYRFVRERAELLDEFEAVAPIAVLYDNHSQRQGKGNIQDIVRSLADANVPFAVVVHGDDWLPGYRITKETLERYRLLVVPGDLQPDSELA
;
A
#
# COMPACT_ATOMS: atom_id res chain seq x y z
N MET A 1 -35.46 30.93 -7.87
CA MET A 1 -34.24 31.67 -7.47
C MET A 1 -33.14 30.64 -7.25
N ARG A 2 -32.23 30.49 -8.22
CA ARG A 2 -31.09 29.56 -8.17
C ARG A 2 -29.87 30.39 -7.74
N PHE A 3 -29.25 30.05 -6.62
CA PHE A 3 -27.94 30.58 -6.26
C PHE A 3 -26.89 29.56 -6.69
N ALA A 4 -26.13 29.91 -7.72
CA ALA A 4 -24.88 29.24 -8.08
C ALA A 4 -23.75 29.98 -7.37
N VAL A 5 -23.00 29.29 -6.52
CA VAL A 5 -21.76 29.80 -5.93
C VAL A 5 -20.64 29.02 -6.59
N ALA A 6 -19.91 29.69 -7.50
CA ALA A 6 -18.70 29.17 -8.10
C ALA A 6 -17.53 29.41 -7.14
N VAL A 7 -16.79 28.36 -6.82
CA VAL A 7 -15.51 28.44 -6.10
C VAL A 7 -14.39 28.11 -7.09
N PRO A 8 -13.35 28.95 -7.25
CA PRO A 8 -12.31 28.71 -8.22
C PRO A 8 -11.35 27.60 -7.77
N ALA A 9 -11.04 26.70 -8.70
CA ALA A 9 -10.09 25.60 -8.53
C ALA A 9 -8.65 26.14 -8.40
N VAL A 10 -7.95 25.71 -7.34
CA VAL A 10 -6.49 25.87 -7.19
C VAL A 10 -5.85 24.51 -7.47
N ILE A 11 -5.07 24.44 -8.53
CA ILE A 11 -4.31 23.26 -8.93
C ILE A 11 -3.14 23.08 -7.96
N GLY A 12 -3.21 22.07 -7.08
CA GLY A 12 -2.12 21.67 -6.20
C GLY A 12 -1.24 20.60 -6.84
N LEU A 13 -0.09 20.99 -7.40
CA LEU A 13 1.00 20.07 -7.69
C LEU A 13 1.71 19.70 -6.38
N ALA A 14 1.61 18.43 -5.95
CA ALA A 14 2.45 17.90 -4.89
C ALA A 14 3.73 17.31 -5.51
N ILE A 15 4.79 18.12 -5.58
CA ILE A 15 6.14 17.68 -5.95
C ILE A 15 6.92 17.50 -4.64
N GLY A 16 7.15 16.25 -4.23
CA GLY A 16 8.12 15.94 -3.18
C GLY A 16 9.52 16.01 -3.74
N GLY A 17 10.20 17.16 -3.61
CA GLY A 17 11.59 17.34 -4.03
C GLY A 17 12.58 17.01 -2.91
N VAL A 18 13.63 16.25 -3.22
CA VAL A 18 14.83 16.10 -2.37
C VAL A 18 16.04 16.54 -3.18
N ALA A 19 16.80 17.50 -2.64
CA ALA A 19 18.04 18.03 -3.22
C ALA A 19 19.24 17.16 -2.79
N VAL A 20 20.17 16.91 -3.71
CA VAL A 20 21.39 16.10 -3.52
C VAL A 20 22.60 17.02 -3.33
N ALA A 21 23.45 16.74 -2.34
CA ALA A 21 24.80 17.30 -2.24
C ALA A 21 25.78 16.25 -1.71
N GLU A 22 26.99 16.26 -2.29
CA GLU A 22 28.00 15.20 -2.29
C GLU A 22 28.98 15.20 -1.09
N ASN A 23 29.59 14.02 -0.90
CA ASN A 23 30.99 13.74 -0.56
C ASN A 23 31.43 13.29 0.85
N ALA A 24 32.34 12.32 0.77
CA ALA A 24 33.55 12.06 1.57
C ALA A 24 33.55 10.84 2.52
N VAL A 25 34.53 9.98 2.23
CA VAL A 25 34.77 8.61 2.71
C VAL A 25 35.72 8.63 3.91
N GLY A 26 35.45 7.79 4.91
CA GLY A 26 36.38 7.46 5.99
C GLY A 26 36.20 6.00 6.42
N ALA A 27 37.20 5.17 6.14
CA ALA A 27 37.20 3.73 6.36
C ALA A 27 37.79 3.34 7.73
N SER A 28 37.30 2.25 8.32
CA SER A 28 38.07 1.33 9.19
C SER A 28 37.33 -0.02 9.39
N PRO A 29 38.05 -1.14 9.62
CA PRO A 29 37.67 -2.47 9.16
C PRO A 29 37.56 -3.50 10.33
N PRO A 30 37.65 -4.84 10.14
CA PRO A 30 36.48 -5.74 10.19
C PRO A 30 36.62 -6.88 11.22
N SER A 31 35.58 -7.71 11.36
CA SER A 31 35.72 -9.03 11.99
C SER A 31 35.05 -10.13 11.15
N GLU A 32 35.92 -10.99 10.61
CA GLU A 32 35.84 -12.40 10.20
C GLU A 32 34.85 -13.28 11.01
N ASN A 33 34.30 -14.43 10.58
CA ASN A 33 34.44 -15.31 9.41
C ASN A 33 33.34 -16.43 9.46
N ALA A 34 33.32 -17.27 8.41
CA ALA A 34 32.69 -18.61 8.23
C ALA A 34 31.32 -18.61 7.51
N VAL A 35 31.19 -18.91 6.21
CA VAL A 35 31.52 -20.10 5.38
C VAL A 35 30.65 -21.33 5.67
N GLY A 36 29.77 -21.66 4.72
CA GLY A 36 29.00 -22.91 4.64
C GLY A 36 28.23 -23.01 3.31
N GLU A 37 28.24 -24.18 2.69
CA GLU A 37 28.16 -24.45 1.25
C GLU A 37 26.78 -24.39 0.56
N ARG A 38 26.83 -24.25 -0.77
CA ARG A 38 25.72 -24.29 -1.74
C ARG A 38 25.29 -25.72 -2.06
N VAL A 39 24.00 -25.92 -2.35
CA VAL A 39 23.51 -27.00 -3.23
C VAL A 39 22.45 -26.46 -4.19
N ALA A 40 22.57 -26.85 -5.45
CA ALA A 40 21.76 -26.44 -6.60
C ALA A 40 20.44 -27.23 -6.71
N GLY A 41 19.41 -26.61 -7.30
CA GLY A 41 18.15 -27.30 -7.65
C GLY A 41 17.32 -26.50 -8.67
N GLN A 42 16.84 -27.20 -9.69
CA GLN A 42 16.47 -26.74 -11.03
C GLN A 42 15.10 -26.05 -11.15
N SER A 43 14.98 -25.29 -12.24
CA SER A 43 13.80 -24.60 -12.76
C SER A 43 12.70 -25.54 -13.26
N ALA A 44 11.44 -25.21 -12.99
CA ALA A 44 10.29 -25.69 -13.75
C ALA A 44 9.37 -24.51 -14.10
N ALA A 45 9.18 -24.29 -15.40
CA ALA A 45 8.25 -23.33 -15.97
C ALA A 45 6.81 -23.86 -15.80
N GLY A 46 5.95 -23.10 -15.12
CA GLY A 46 4.53 -23.39 -14.95
C GLY A 46 3.68 -22.35 -15.67
N GLN A 47 2.84 -22.81 -16.60
CA GLN A 47 1.87 -22.03 -17.35
C GLN A 47 0.88 -21.33 -16.40
N ILE A 48 0.65 -20.03 -16.63
CA ILE A 48 -0.33 -19.24 -15.88
C ILE A 48 -1.71 -19.51 -16.48
N ALA A 49 -2.51 -20.34 -15.80
CA ALA A 49 -3.94 -20.44 -16.06
C ALA A 49 -4.64 -19.25 -15.38
N VAL A 50 -5.34 -18.45 -16.17
CA VAL A 50 -6.20 -17.36 -15.69
C VAL A 50 -7.41 -18.01 -15.00
N GLY A 51 -7.34 -18.13 -13.68
CA GLY A 51 -8.46 -18.58 -12.85
C GLY A 51 -9.36 -17.40 -12.55
N GLU A 52 -10.62 -17.49 -12.96
CA GLU A 52 -11.70 -16.59 -12.56
C GLU A 52 -11.74 -16.50 -11.02
N SER A 53 -11.57 -15.28 -10.50
CA SER A 53 -11.68 -14.99 -9.08
C SER A 53 -13.17 -14.80 -8.74
N PRO A 54 -13.70 -15.41 -7.66
CA PRO A 54 -15.08 -15.17 -7.24
C PRO A 54 -15.14 -13.83 -6.51
N ALA A 55 -15.00 -12.72 -7.24
CA ALA A 55 -15.07 -11.37 -6.71
C ALA A 55 -16.26 -10.67 -7.35
N GLY A 56 -17.44 -10.80 -6.73
CA GLY A 56 -18.62 -10.07 -7.19
C GLY A 56 -19.89 -10.31 -6.37
N GLU A 57 -20.07 -11.50 -5.81
CA GLU A 57 -21.25 -11.82 -5.02
C GLU A 57 -20.81 -12.18 -3.59
N ASN A 58 -21.26 -11.40 -2.59
CA ASN A 58 -21.04 -11.57 -1.14
C ASN A 58 -19.81 -10.91 -0.49
N ALA A 59 -19.27 -9.80 -1.02
CA ALA A 59 -18.35 -8.96 -0.23
C ALA A 59 -18.98 -8.41 1.07
N ALA A 60 -20.32 -8.34 1.15
CA ALA A 60 -21.07 -7.91 2.33
C ALA A 60 -21.18 -8.96 3.46
N GLU A 61 -20.80 -10.23 3.24
CA GLU A 61 -21.00 -11.31 4.23
C GLU A 61 -19.73 -11.78 4.93
N THR A 62 -18.54 -11.28 4.54
CA THR A 62 -17.30 -11.71 5.20
C THR A 62 -17.13 -10.94 6.53
N PRO A 63 -17.02 -11.61 7.69
CA PRO A 63 -16.82 -10.93 8.97
C PRO A 63 -15.55 -10.07 8.95
N ARG A 64 -15.61 -8.86 9.52
CA ARG A 64 -14.44 -7.98 9.65
C ARG A 64 -13.33 -8.70 10.43
N VAL A 65 -12.15 -8.84 9.81
CA VAL A 65 -10.95 -9.39 10.48
C VAL A 65 -10.54 -8.50 11.65
N ILE A 66 -10.59 -7.18 11.45
CA ILE A 66 -10.35 -6.16 12.46
C ILE A 66 -11.69 -5.60 12.93
N ARG A 67 -11.97 -5.74 14.22
CA ARG A 67 -13.16 -5.20 14.87
C ARG A 67 -13.01 -3.70 15.10
N ARG A 68 -14.13 -3.00 15.19
CA ARG A 68 -14.13 -1.55 15.46
C ARG A 68 -13.53 -1.26 16.83
N SER A 69 -13.72 -2.16 17.78
CA SER A 69 -13.14 -2.08 19.11
C SER A 69 -11.70 -2.58 19.21
N ASP A 70 -11.07 -3.13 18.17
CA ASP A 70 -9.70 -3.68 18.29
C ASP A 70 -8.67 -2.58 18.59
N VAL A 71 -7.70 -2.89 19.45
CA VAL A 71 -6.55 -2.03 19.70
C VAL A 71 -5.35 -2.60 18.98
N VAL A 72 -4.85 -1.82 18.03
CA VAL A 72 -3.82 -2.26 17.08
C VAL A 72 -2.46 -1.70 17.48
N PHE A 73 -1.46 -2.55 17.54
CA PHE A 73 -0.06 -2.17 17.72
C PHE A 73 0.67 -2.20 16.36
N MET A 74 1.48 -1.18 16.08
CA MET A 74 2.33 -1.15 14.88
C MET A 74 3.48 -2.13 15.03
N TYR A 75 4.24 -1.99 16.12
CA TYR A 75 5.37 -2.84 16.48
C TYR A 75 5.04 -3.63 17.72
N ASP A 76 5.72 -4.75 17.88
CA ASP A 76 5.54 -5.57 19.05
C ASP A 76 6.06 -4.94 20.34
N ASN A 77 5.27 -5.00 21.41
CA ASN A 77 5.68 -4.64 22.76
C ASN A 77 4.82 -5.37 23.82
N PRO A 78 5.20 -6.61 24.20
CA PRO A 78 4.41 -7.42 25.14
C PRO A 78 4.21 -6.80 26.52
N ALA A 79 5.12 -5.92 26.95
CA ALA A 79 5.02 -5.24 28.25
C ALA A 79 3.87 -4.21 28.28
N LEU A 80 3.37 -3.79 27.12
CA LEU A 80 2.30 -2.79 27.00
C LEU A 80 0.97 -3.36 26.52
N TYR A 81 0.91 -4.67 26.21
CA TYR A 81 -0.33 -5.31 25.77
C TYR A 81 -1.45 -5.11 26.78
N GLU A 82 -1.17 -5.41 28.05
CA GLU A 82 -2.15 -5.19 29.10
C GLU A 82 -2.45 -3.71 29.26
N ALA A 83 -1.46 -2.83 29.35
CA ALA A 83 -1.72 -1.40 29.58
C ALA A 83 -2.72 -0.80 28.56
N TYR A 84 -2.54 -1.11 27.27
CA TYR A 84 -3.40 -0.60 26.20
C TYR A 84 -4.61 -1.49 25.88
N GLY A 85 -4.63 -2.75 26.32
CA GLY A 85 -5.60 -3.75 25.89
C GLY A 85 -5.42 -4.20 24.43
N CYS A 86 -4.16 -4.42 24.01
CA CYS A 86 -3.82 -4.81 22.65
C CYS A 86 -4.54 -6.11 22.23
N THR A 87 -5.18 -6.09 21.06
CA THR A 87 -5.82 -7.28 20.46
C THR A 87 -5.27 -7.63 19.08
N VAL A 88 -4.51 -6.73 18.45
CA VAL A 88 -4.00 -6.93 17.09
C VAL A 88 -2.58 -6.40 16.97
N LEU A 89 -1.68 -7.19 16.37
CA LEU A 89 -0.41 -6.71 15.83
C LEU A 89 -0.60 -6.51 14.33
N GLY A 90 -0.53 -5.26 13.87
CA GLY A 90 -0.95 -4.88 12.52
C GLY A 90 0.16 -4.93 11.48
N TRP A 91 1.34 -4.41 11.82
CA TRP A 91 2.44 -4.20 10.85
C TRP A 91 3.59 -5.17 11.12
N ALA A 92 4.40 -4.95 12.15
CA ALA A 92 5.72 -5.56 12.29
C ALA A 92 5.80 -6.58 13.46
N GLY A 93 4.90 -7.57 13.47
CA GLY A 93 4.96 -8.67 14.44
C GLY A 93 6.16 -9.59 14.18
N HIS A 94 6.89 -9.96 15.25
CA HIS A 94 8.04 -10.86 15.17
C HIS A 94 7.58 -12.29 14.83
N ALA A 95 8.06 -12.83 13.70
CA ALA A 95 7.70 -14.17 13.23
C ALA A 95 8.41 -15.27 14.03
N ASP A 96 7.94 -15.51 15.25
CA ASP A 96 8.39 -16.58 16.15
C ASP A 96 7.18 -17.29 16.80
N ARG A 97 7.23 -18.63 16.82
CA ARG A 97 6.08 -19.46 17.21
C ARG A 97 5.76 -19.37 18.70
N GLU A 98 6.77 -19.44 19.55
CA GLU A 98 6.56 -19.41 21.00
C GLU A 98 6.07 -18.03 21.44
N HIS A 99 6.64 -17.00 20.82
CA HIS A 99 6.27 -15.61 21.04
C HIS A 99 4.83 -15.30 20.60
N ILE A 100 4.41 -15.73 19.42
CA ILE A 100 3.02 -15.57 18.95
C ILE A 100 2.04 -16.28 19.89
N ALA A 101 2.36 -17.50 20.32
CA ALA A 101 1.55 -18.23 21.29
C ALA A 101 1.46 -17.51 22.65
N ASP A 102 2.52 -16.81 23.07
CA ASP A 102 2.50 -15.98 24.27
C ASP A 102 1.63 -14.73 24.11
N ALA A 103 1.70 -14.08 22.95
CA ALA A 103 0.83 -12.96 22.62
C ALA A 103 -0.65 -13.37 22.66
N HIS A 104 -1.00 -14.54 22.12
CA HIS A 104 -2.35 -15.10 22.20
C HIS A 104 -2.81 -15.31 23.64
N ARG A 105 -1.96 -15.86 24.51
CA ARG A 105 -2.27 -16.03 25.94
C ARG A 105 -2.52 -14.69 26.65
N LYS A 106 -1.95 -13.59 26.13
CA LYS A 106 -2.13 -12.22 26.63
C LYS A 106 -3.31 -11.47 25.99
N GLY A 107 -4.11 -12.13 25.15
CA GLY A 107 -5.33 -11.57 24.56
C GLY A 107 -5.16 -10.94 23.18
N VAL A 108 -3.97 -11.03 22.56
CA VAL A 108 -3.80 -10.71 21.14
C VAL A 108 -4.55 -11.76 20.33
N ARG A 109 -5.50 -11.33 19.50
CA ARG A 109 -6.33 -12.23 18.67
C ARG A 109 -5.79 -12.40 17.26
N VAL A 110 -5.19 -11.34 16.71
CA VAL A 110 -4.62 -11.35 15.35
C VAL A 110 -3.18 -10.88 15.44
N PHE A 111 -2.26 -11.78 15.13
CA PHE A 111 -0.85 -11.48 15.05
C PHE A 111 -0.41 -11.47 13.58
N ALA A 112 -0.29 -10.27 13.00
CA ALA A 112 0.25 -10.13 11.64
C ALA A 112 1.78 -10.06 11.66
N SER A 113 2.41 -10.82 10.76
CA SER A 113 3.84 -10.74 10.50
C SER A 113 4.10 -10.14 9.12
N SER A 114 5.13 -9.30 9.04
CA SER A 114 5.46 -8.55 7.83
C SER A 114 6.42 -9.27 6.91
N VAL A 115 6.20 -9.11 5.60
CA VAL A 115 7.20 -9.30 4.55
C VAL A 115 7.34 -8.00 3.77
N GLY A 116 8.54 -7.44 3.69
CA GLY A 116 8.80 -6.20 2.95
C GLY A 116 9.10 -6.46 1.48
N PHE A 117 8.24 -5.98 0.57
CA PHE A 117 8.48 -6.11 -0.87
C PHE A 117 9.58 -5.18 -1.37
N ARG A 118 9.87 -4.06 -0.68
CA ARG A 118 10.99 -3.16 -1.02
C ARG A 118 12.09 -3.12 0.05
N THR A 119 11.74 -3.34 1.31
CA THR A 119 12.62 -3.08 2.46
C THR A 119 13.48 -4.29 2.88
N GLU A 120 13.25 -5.48 2.31
CA GLU A 120 13.97 -6.73 2.62
C GLU A 120 15.34 -6.87 1.90
N PHE A 121 16.00 -5.76 1.58
CA PHE A 121 17.20 -5.77 0.74
C PHE A 121 18.34 -6.62 1.34
N ALA A 122 18.54 -6.51 2.65
CA ALA A 122 19.58 -7.25 3.37
C ALA A 122 19.36 -8.76 3.26
N GLY A 123 18.11 -9.21 3.40
CA GLY A 123 17.76 -10.62 3.30
C GLY A 123 17.93 -11.16 1.88
N MET A 124 17.65 -10.36 0.84
CA MET A 124 17.92 -10.76 -0.54
C MET A 124 19.43 -10.89 -0.83
N ILE A 125 20.25 -9.98 -0.31
CA ILE A 125 21.73 -10.06 -0.40
C ILE A 125 22.24 -11.34 0.27
N ASP A 126 21.68 -11.71 1.42
CA ASP A 126 22.05 -12.94 2.14
C ASP A 126 21.56 -14.21 1.42
N PHE A 127 20.38 -14.14 0.80
CA PHE A 127 19.74 -15.28 0.15
C PHE A 127 20.46 -15.77 -1.10
N SER A 128 21.05 -14.87 -1.88
CA SER A 128 21.72 -15.26 -3.11
C SER A 128 22.92 -14.38 -3.46
N PRO A 129 24.09 -14.98 -3.79
CA PRO A 129 25.23 -14.24 -4.31
C PRO A 129 24.96 -13.62 -5.69
N ARG A 130 23.84 -13.98 -6.34
CA ARG A 130 23.35 -13.41 -7.61
C ARG A 130 22.34 -12.27 -7.41
N PHE A 131 22.21 -11.73 -6.19
CA PHE A 131 21.20 -10.69 -5.89
C PHE A 131 21.22 -9.53 -6.90
N ALA A 132 22.39 -9.16 -7.41
CA ALA A 132 22.56 -8.06 -8.36
C ALA A 132 21.69 -8.20 -9.63
N GLU A 133 21.37 -9.42 -10.04
CA GLU A 133 20.52 -9.73 -11.21
C GLU A 133 19.04 -9.40 -10.97
N ALA A 134 18.62 -9.31 -9.71
CA ALA A 134 17.23 -9.06 -9.34
C ALA A 134 16.93 -7.57 -9.11
N ARG A 135 17.90 -6.68 -9.29
CA ARG A 135 17.71 -5.24 -9.06
C ARG A 135 16.80 -4.63 -10.13
N CYS A 136 16.00 -3.65 -9.73
CA CYS A 136 15.35 -2.77 -10.69
C CYS A 136 16.39 -1.97 -11.47
N LEU A 137 16.12 -1.72 -12.75
CA LEU A 137 16.92 -0.84 -13.60
C LEU A 137 16.06 0.32 -14.07
N ASN A 138 16.57 1.55 -13.97
CA ASN A 138 15.92 2.73 -14.53
C ASN A 138 16.01 2.72 -16.08
N PHE A 139 15.45 3.73 -16.74
CA PHE A 139 15.52 3.85 -18.20
C PHE A 139 16.95 3.96 -18.76
N ALA A 140 17.93 4.43 -17.97
CA ALA A 140 19.34 4.44 -18.33
C ALA A 140 20.02 3.06 -18.22
N GLY A 141 19.32 2.06 -17.67
CA GLY A 141 19.86 0.71 -17.43
C GLY A 141 20.65 0.61 -16.12
N GLU A 142 20.53 1.59 -15.23
CA GLU A 142 21.29 1.68 -13.99
C GLU A 142 20.45 1.17 -12.79
N PRO A 143 21.06 0.43 -11.85
CA PRO A 143 20.39 0.06 -10.62
C PRO A 143 20.25 1.29 -9.70
N PHE A 144 19.19 1.32 -8.91
CA PHE A 144 18.95 2.37 -7.93
C PHE A 144 18.56 1.79 -6.57
N ILE A 145 18.67 2.64 -5.56
CA ILE A 145 18.41 2.30 -4.16
C ILE A 145 17.03 2.77 -3.74
N VAL A 146 16.54 2.28 -2.60
CA VAL A 146 15.36 2.80 -1.92
C VAL A 146 15.71 4.20 -1.36
N PRO A 147 15.10 5.29 -1.84
CA PRO A 147 15.60 6.65 -1.56
C PRO A 147 15.60 7.06 -0.09
N TRP A 148 14.64 6.57 0.71
CA TRP A 148 14.56 6.85 2.15
C TRP A 148 15.46 5.93 3.00
N LEU A 149 16.15 4.97 2.39
CA LEU A 149 17.13 4.09 3.03
C LEU A 149 18.55 4.34 2.49
N TRP A 150 18.83 5.54 2.00
CA TRP A 150 20.10 5.90 1.35
C TRP A 150 21.33 5.72 2.25
N ASP A 151 21.14 5.83 3.56
CA ASP A 151 22.15 5.67 4.60
C ASP A 151 22.27 4.21 5.09
N HIS A 152 21.43 3.29 4.62
CA HIS A 152 21.46 1.89 5.00
C HIS A 152 22.41 1.08 4.10
N LYS A 153 23.20 0.20 4.72
CA LYS A 153 24.07 -0.77 4.03
C LYS A 153 24.01 -2.13 4.70
N HIS A 154 24.19 -3.19 3.92
CA HIS A 154 24.36 -4.56 4.39
C HIS A 154 25.49 -5.23 3.64
N LYS A 155 26.50 -5.76 4.34
CA LYS A 155 27.69 -6.39 3.73
C LYS A 155 28.38 -5.52 2.66
N GLY A 156 28.37 -4.21 2.84
CA GLY A 156 28.95 -3.23 1.92
C GLY A 156 28.03 -2.81 0.76
N GLU A 157 26.92 -3.52 0.54
CA GLU A 157 25.92 -3.20 -0.47
C GLU A 157 24.91 -2.16 0.06
N PRO A 158 24.45 -1.20 -0.76
CA PRO A 158 23.40 -0.28 -0.36
C PRO A 158 22.02 -0.95 -0.38
N ALA A 159 21.01 -0.23 0.09
CA ALA A 159 19.61 -0.65 0.06
C ALA A 159 19.02 -0.67 -1.36
N TRP A 160 19.44 -1.62 -2.18
CA TRP A 160 18.96 -1.79 -3.57
C TRP A 160 17.45 -1.96 -3.64
N TRP A 161 16.82 -1.35 -4.67
CA TRP A 161 15.44 -1.65 -5.01
C TRP A 161 15.38 -2.94 -5.83
N PHE A 162 14.84 -4.02 -5.26
CA PHE A 162 14.69 -5.30 -5.95
C PHE A 162 13.38 -5.38 -6.75
N CYS A 163 13.44 -6.07 -7.89
CA CYS A 163 12.35 -6.14 -8.85
C CYS A 163 11.38 -7.27 -8.49
N THR A 164 10.13 -6.93 -8.16
CA THR A 164 9.05 -7.90 -7.89
C THR A 164 8.55 -8.63 -9.13
N ASN A 165 9.07 -8.32 -10.33
CA ASN A 165 8.91 -9.16 -11.52
C ASN A 165 10.07 -10.14 -11.72
N SER A 166 11.17 -10.01 -10.96
CA SER A 166 12.31 -10.92 -11.07
C SER A 166 11.99 -12.28 -10.45
N PRO A 167 12.17 -13.40 -11.16
CA PRO A 167 12.00 -14.74 -10.60
C PRO A 167 12.89 -14.98 -9.37
N LEU A 168 14.11 -14.43 -9.36
CA LEU A 168 15.04 -14.58 -8.24
C LEU A 168 14.51 -13.88 -6.98
N TYR A 169 14.01 -12.64 -7.11
CA TYR A 169 13.45 -11.93 -5.97
C TYR A 169 12.14 -12.55 -5.49
N ARG A 170 11.26 -12.99 -6.41
CA ARG A 170 10.05 -13.74 -6.03
C ARG A 170 10.38 -15.02 -5.28
N SER A 171 11.46 -15.73 -5.63
CA SER A 171 11.93 -16.91 -4.88
C SER A 171 12.30 -16.56 -3.44
N TYR A 172 13.06 -15.47 -3.25
CA TYR A 172 13.38 -14.96 -1.92
C TYR A 172 12.13 -14.57 -1.11
N LEU A 173 11.18 -13.84 -1.71
CA LEU A 173 9.95 -13.46 -1.04
C LEU A 173 9.11 -14.69 -0.64
N ARG A 174 9.04 -15.72 -1.49
CA ARG A 174 8.37 -16.99 -1.14
C ARG A 174 9.07 -17.71 0.02
N HIS A 175 10.40 -17.70 0.06
CA HIS A 175 11.15 -18.20 1.23
C HIS A 175 10.81 -17.41 2.51
N ARG A 176 10.60 -16.09 2.42
CA ARG A 176 10.13 -15.28 3.56
C ARG A 176 8.71 -15.66 3.99
N LEU A 177 7.82 -15.91 3.03
CA LEU A 177 6.46 -16.36 3.30
C LEU A 177 6.43 -17.69 4.05
N GLU A 178 7.23 -18.67 3.64
CA GLU A 178 7.35 -19.97 4.32
C GLU A 178 7.70 -19.79 5.80
N ARG A 179 8.66 -18.90 6.11
CA ARG A 179 9.05 -18.60 7.48
C ARG A 179 7.94 -17.93 8.29
N VAL A 180 7.24 -16.97 7.69
CA VAL A 180 6.09 -16.28 8.33
C VAL A 180 4.95 -17.25 8.61
N VAL A 181 4.62 -18.13 7.67
CA VAL A 181 3.56 -19.13 7.88
C VAL A 181 4.01 -20.15 8.93
N ALA A 182 5.26 -20.61 8.89
CA ALA A 182 5.80 -21.58 9.84
C ALA A 182 5.85 -21.05 11.29
N SER A 183 5.93 -19.72 11.49
CA SER A 183 5.84 -19.12 12.82
C SER A 183 4.44 -19.20 13.42
N GLY A 184 3.41 -19.53 12.65
CA GLY A 184 2.02 -19.58 13.12
C GLY A 184 1.32 -18.23 13.12
N ALA A 185 1.78 -17.28 12.30
CA ALA A 185 1.14 -15.98 12.16
C ALA A 185 -0.35 -16.12 11.74
N ASP A 186 -1.20 -15.28 12.34
CA ASP A 186 -2.63 -15.28 12.02
C ASP A 186 -2.89 -14.62 10.69
N ALA A 187 -2.14 -13.55 10.40
CA ALA A 187 -2.29 -12.72 9.22
C ALA A 187 -0.92 -12.38 8.60
N LEU A 188 -0.95 -12.01 7.33
CA LEU A 188 0.19 -11.51 6.58
C LEU A 188 0.03 -10.00 6.41
N HIS A 189 1.09 -9.26 6.74
CA HIS A 189 1.26 -7.88 6.30
C HIS A 189 2.32 -7.83 5.19
N ILE A 190 2.02 -7.16 4.07
CA ILE A 190 3.04 -6.87 3.06
C ILE A 190 3.37 -5.38 3.12
N ASP A 191 4.59 -5.11 3.57
CA ASP A 191 5.15 -3.77 3.58
C ASP A 191 5.65 -3.41 2.17
N ASP A 192 5.39 -2.18 1.76
CA ASP A 192 5.74 -1.63 0.45
C ASP A 192 5.28 -2.48 -0.75
N TYR A 193 4.04 -2.97 -0.66
CA TYR A 193 3.48 -3.99 -1.54
C TYR A 193 3.55 -3.67 -3.04
N THR A 194 3.52 -2.39 -3.44
CA THR A 194 3.57 -2.02 -4.87
C THR A 194 4.89 -2.39 -5.53
N GLY A 195 5.93 -2.75 -4.76
CA GLY A 195 7.15 -3.35 -5.29
C GLY A 195 7.73 -2.56 -6.46
N THR A 196 7.92 -3.22 -7.61
CA THR A 196 8.38 -2.58 -8.84
C THR A 196 7.42 -1.52 -9.39
N ALA A 197 6.10 -1.71 -9.30
CA ALA A 197 5.12 -0.74 -9.80
C ALA A 197 5.27 0.63 -9.12
N GLY A 198 5.66 0.60 -7.84
CA GLY A 198 5.97 1.79 -7.06
C GLY A 198 7.13 2.63 -7.59
N ALA A 199 7.98 2.11 -8.48
CA ALA A 199 9.11 2.84 -9.05
C ALA A 199 8.83 3.42 -10.46
N VAL A 200 7.72 3.03 -11.10
CA VAL A 200 7.53 3.27 -12.54
C VAL A 200 7.38 4.74 -12.90
N THR A 201 6.74 5.51 -12.03
CA THR A 201 6.35 6.88 -12.34
C THR A 201 7.39 7.92 -11.97
N TRP A 202 8.16 7.72 -10.90
CA TRP A 202 9.05 8.73 -10.32
C TRP A 202 10.51 8.30 -10.20
N LEU A 203 10.81 7.02 -10.42
CA LEU A 203 12.19 6.48 -10.52
C LEU A 203 12.49 5.92 -11.92
N ASP A 204 11.63 6.23 -12.90
CA ASP A 204 11.82 5.90 -14.31
C ASP A 204 12.11 4.42 -14.58
N ALA A 205 11.46 3.53 -13.83
CA ALA A 205 11.72 2.10 -13.79
C ALA A 205 10.51 1.26 -14.25
N CYS A 206 10.57 -0.06 -14.40
CA CYS A 206 11.76 -0.89 -14.38
C CYS A 206 12.01 -1.47 -15.77
N PHE A 207 13.17 -1.21 -16.33
CA PHE A 207 13.59 -1.66 -17.65
C PHE A 207 14.51 -2.89 -17.59
N CYS A 208 14.42 -3.70 -16.52
CA CYS A 208 15.20 -4.93 -16.45
C CYS A 208 14.65 -6.01 -17.42
N PRO A 209 15.46 -7.02 -17.78
CA PRO A 209 15.06 -8.05 -18.75
C PRO A 209 13.77 -8.79 -18.38
N ASP A 210 13.51 -8.99 -17.08
CA ASP A 210 12.29 -9.64 -16.61
C ASP A 210 11.05 -8.79 -16.82
N CYS A 211 11.15 -7.46 -16.63
CA CYS A 211 10.04 -6.53 -16.90
C CYS A 211 9.77 -6.41 -18.40
N MET A 212 10.80 -6.35 -19.24
CA MET A 212 10.61 -6.28 -20.69
C MET A 212 9.94 -7.55 -21.23
N ARG A 213 10.33 -8.73 -20.71
CA ARG A 213 9.64 -9.99 -21.01
C ARG A 213 8.20 -9.98 -20.53
N GLY A 214 7.95 -9.56 -19.29
CA GLY A 214 6.58 -9.47 -18.75
C GLY A 214 5.70 -8.51 -19.55
N PHE A 215 6.26 -7.38 -20.00
CA PHE A 215 5.53 -6.40 -20.78
C PHE A 215 5.18 -6.92 -22.19
N ARG A 216 6.06 -7.70 -22.83
CA ARG A 216 5.70 -8.40 -24.09
C ARG A 216 4.50 -9.32 -23.92
N GLU A 217 4.48 -10.13 -22.85
CA GLU A 217 3.36 -11.02 -22.57
C GLU A 217 2.07 -10.24 -22.31
N TYR A 218 2.17 -9.13 -21.57
CA TYR A 218 1.04 -8.23 -21.35
C TYR A 218 0.49 -7.67 -22.66
N LEU A 219 1.35 -7.15 -23.54
CA LEU A 219 0.93 -6.64 -24.84
C LEU A 219 0.25 -7.72 -25.70
N ARG A 220 0.78 -8.95 -25.68
CA ARG A 220 0.21 -10.10 -26.42
C ARG A 220 -1.23 -10.42 -25.99
N GLY A 221 -1.53 -10.25 -24.70
CA GLY A 221 -2.88 -10.49 -24.16
C GLY A 221 -3.83 -9.32 -24.31
N ARG A 222 -3.32 -8.10 -24.51
CA ARG A 222 -4.12 -6.86 -24.45
C ARG A 222 -4.47 -6.25 -25.80
N PHE A 223 -3.63 -6.46 -26.81
CA PHE A 223 -3.76 -5.83 -28.13
C PHE A 223 -3.70 -6.87 -29.23
N ASP A 224 -4.45 -6.64 -30.31
CA ASP A 224 -4.31 -7.42 -31.53
C ASP A 224 -3.10 -6.95 -32.37
N ALA A 225 -2.77 -7.72 -33.41
CA ALA A 225 -1.62 -7.43 -34.25
C ALA A 225 -1.75 -6.13 -35.07
N ALA A 226 -2.98 -5.68 -35.36
CA ALA A 226 -3.21 -4.43 -36.09
C ALA A 226 -3.00 -3.23 -35.15
N GLU A 227 -3.57 -3.26 -33.95
CA GLU A 227 -3.39 -2.25 -32.91
C GLU A 227 -1.90 -2.09 -32.55
N LEU A 228 -1.18 -3.21 -32.37
CA LEU A 228 0.25 -3.18 -32.08
C LEU A 228 1.06 -2.52 -33.21
N ARG A 229 0.73 -2.79 -34.48
CA ARG A 229 1.39 -2.14 -35.62
C ARG A 229 1.12 -0.64 -35.66
N GLU A 230 -0.10 -0.21 -35.36
CA GLU A 230 -0.43 1.23 -35.26
C GLU A 230 0.34 1.92 -34.13
N LEU A 231 0.61 1.19 -33.04
CA LEU A 231 1.45 1.65 -31.93
C LEU A 231 2.96 1.53 -32.20
N GLY A 232 3.36 1.10 -33.40
CA GLY A 232 4.75 0.99 -33.83
C GLY A 232 5.46 -0.31 -33.44
N VAL A 233 4.73 -1.31 -32.96
CA VAL A 233 5.25 -2.63 -32.58
C VAL A 233 5.03 -3.62 -33.72
N THR A 234 6.09 -3.94 -34.46
CA THR A 234 6.04 -4.82 -35.65
C THR A 234 6.52 -6.25 -35.40
N ASP A 235 7.40 -6.45 -34.42
CA ASP A 235 7.85 -7.77 -33.95
C ASP A 235 7.69 -7.83 -32.43
N LEU A 236 6.59 -8.43 -31.99
CA LEU A 236 6.28 -8.54 -30.57
C LEU A 236 7.22 -9.51 -29.84
N ASP A 237 7.74 -10.55 -30.51
CA ASP A 237 8.51 -11.61 -29.85
C ASP A 237 9.88 -11.11 -29.37
N HIS A 238 10.46 -10.16 -30.10
CA HIS A 238 11.73 -9.50 -29.75
C HIS A 238 11.55 -8.07 -29.21
N PHE A 239 10.31 -7.63 -28.96
CA PHE A 239 10.04 -6.26 -28.52
C PHE A 239 10.68 -5.95 -27.14
N ASP A 240 11.42 -4.84 -27.08
CA ASP A 240 11.94 -4.23 -25.86
C ASP A 240 11.47 -2.77 -25.80
N TYR A 241 10.70 -2.42 -24.78
CA TYR A 241 10.10 -1.09 -24.67
C TYR A 241 11.15 0.00 -24.44
N GLY A 242 12.23 -0.31 -23.72
CA GLY A 242 13.34 0.60 -23.52
C GLY A 242 14.04 0.91 -24.84
N GLU A 243 14.37 -0.12 -25.62
CA GLU A 243 14.98 0.05 -26.95
C GLU A 243 14.05 0.76 -27.93
N PHE A 244 12.77 0.40 -27.95
CA PHE A 244 11.74 1.04 -28.77
C PHE A 244 11.68 2.57 -28.56
N LEU A 245 11.74 3.03 -27.31
CA LEU A 245 11.77 4.45 -27.00
C LEU A 245 13.13 5.09 -27.38
N ARG A 246 14.25 4.42 -27.13
CA ARG A 246 15.58 4.95 -27.48
C ARG A 246 15.76 5.12 -29.00
N GLN A 247 15.22 4.21 -29.80
CA GLN A 247 15.21 4.31 -31.27
C GLN A 247 14.43 5.53 -31.78
N GLN A 248 13.48 6.04 -30.98
CA GLN A 248 12.74 7.27 -31.23
C GLN A 248 13.42 8.52 -30.67
N GLY A 249 14.66 8.41 -30.19
CA GLY A 249 15.42 9.53 -29.63
C GLY A 249 14.96 9.96 -28.23
N ILE A 250 14.30 9.08 -27.48
CA ILE A 250 14.00 9.32 -26.06
C ILE A 250 15.26 9.09 -25.23
N THR A 251 15.72 10.13 -24.55
CA THR A 251 16.80 10.10 -23.56
C THR A 251 16.22 9.92 -22.14
N PRO A 252 17.03 9.55 -21.13
CA PRO A 252 16.58 9.53 -19.73
C PRO A 252 15.90 10.82 -19.27
N ASP A 253 16.50 11.98 -19.57
CA ASP A 253 15.92 13.28 -19.22
C ASP A 253 14.56 13.53 -19.88
N ARG A 254 14.40 13.10 -21.14
CA ARG A 254 13.12 13.23 -21.86
C ARG A 254 12.10 12.24 -21.32
N TYR A 255 12.50 11.00 -21.03
CA TYR A 255 11.63 10.02 -20.41
C TYR A 255 11.05 10.59 -19.11
N HIS A 256 11.89 11.06 -18.20
CA HIS A 256 11.46 11.63 -16.92
C HIS A 256 10.39 12.74 -17.07
N LYS A 257 10.57 13.64 -18.04
CA LYS A 257 9.69 14.80 -18.26
C LYS A 257 8.44 14.51 -19.08
N GLU A 258 8.54 13.59 -20.04
CA GLU A 258 7.54 13.37 -21.08
C GLU A 258 6.82 12.02 -20.94
N ARG A 259 7.21 11.16 -19.98
CA ARG A 259 6.72 9.77 -19.82
C ARG A 259 5.22 9.60 -20.07
N PRO A 260 4.29 10.38 -19.47
CA PRO A 260 2.86 10.15 -19.67
C PRO A 260 2.38 10.33 -21.12
N LYS A 261 3.17 10.96 -21.99
CA LYS A 261 2.86 11.23 -23.40
C LYS A 261 3.54 10.26 -24.37
N LEU A 262 4.42 9.39 -23.87
CA LEU A 262 5.16 8.46 -24.72
C LEU A 262 4.22 7.32 -25.19
N PRO A 263 4.44 6.76 -26.39
CA PRO A 263 3.65 5.62 -26.86
C PRO A 263 3.75 4.47 -25.86
N LEU A 264 2.64 3.78 -25.61
CA LEU A 264 2.53 2.67 -24.65
C LEU A 264 2.82 3.03 -23.17
N ALA A 265 2.96 4.30 -22.80
CA ALA A 265 3.24 4.68 -21.41
C ALA A 265 2.16 4.25 -20.42
N GLU A 266 0.88 4.38 -20.80
CA GLU A 266 -0.25 3.91 -20.01
C GLU A 266 -0.25 2.38 -19.90
N ALA A 267 -0.06 1.68 -21.03
CA ALA A 267 0.05 0.22 -21.06
C ALA A 267 1.19 -0.30 -20.17
N PHE A 268 2.32 0.41 -20.12
CA PHE A 268 3.46 0.04 -19.28
C PHE A 268 3.17 0.22 -17.78
N VAL A 269 2.47 1.29 -17.40
CA VAL A 269 1.99 1.46 -16.01
C VAL A 269 0.98 0.38 -15.67
N ASP A 270 0.02 0.13 -16.56
CA ASP A 270 -1.03 -0.88 -16.38
C ASP A 270 -0.45 -2.28 -16.16
N PHE A 271 0.50 -2.70 -17.01
CA PHE A 271 1.28 -3.93 -16.84
C PHE A 271 1.88 -4.04 -15.43
N HIS A 272 2.55 -2.98 -14.97
CA HIS A 272 3.22 -3.02 -13.68
C HIS A 272 2.24 -3.10 -12.52
N VAL A 273 1.12 -2.37 -12.58
CA VAL A 273 0.06 -2.43 -11.58
C VAL A 273 -0.55 -3.83 -11.55
N LYS A 274 -0.98 -4.38 -12.70
CA LYS A 274 -1.54 -5.74 -12.77
C LYS A 274 -0.54 -6.81 -12.33
N SER A 275 0.72 -6.71 -12.76
CA SER A 275 1.75 -7.69 -12.36
C SER A 275 1.98 -7.73 -10.85
N VAL A 276 1.95 -6.58 -10.16
CA VAL A 276 2.10 -6.57 -8.71
C VAL A 276 0.84 -7.01 -7.98
N THR A 277 -0.35 -6.64 -8.44
CA THR A 277 -1.61 -7.11 -7.85
C THR A 277 -1.75 -8.63 -7.99
N ASP A 278 -1.43 -9.17 -9.17
CA ASP A 278 -1.44 -10.61 -9.45
C ASP A 278 -0.44 -11.35 -8.58
N PHE A 279 0.77 -10.78 -8.42
CA PHE A 279 1.79 -11.39 -7.58
C PHE A 279 1.38 -11.38 -6.11
N VAL A 280 0.80 -10.30 -5.58
CA VAL A 280 0.29 -10.28 -4.20
C VAL A 280 -0.82 -11.31 -4.01
N ALA A 281 -1.73 -11.45 -4.99
CA ALA A 281 -2.79 -12.45 -4.96
C ALA A 281 -2.21 -13.88 -4.97
N GLU A 282 -1.22 -14.15 -5.83
CA GLU A 282 -0.47 -15.41 -5.87
C GLU A 282 0.24 -15.69 -4.53
N PHE A 283 0.89 -14.67 -3.99
CA PHE A 283 1.62 -14.74 -2.73
C PHE A 283 0.70 -15.10 -1.56
N ARG A 284 -0.48 -14.47 -1.49
CA ARG A 284 -1.50 -14.82 -0.50
C ARG A 284 -1.97 -16.27 -0.66
N ARG A 285 -2.34 -16.70 -1.88
CA ARG A 285 -2.79 -18.08 -2.14
C ARG A 285 -1.73 -19.12 -1.77
N ALA A 286 -0.46 -18.85 -2.07
CA ALA A 286 0.65 -19.71 -1.65
C ALA A 286 0.73 -19.80 -0.11
N GLY A 287 0.56 -18.68 0.58
CA GLY A 287 0.53 -18.63 2.05
C GLY A 287 -0.65 -19.40 2.65
N GLU A 288 -1.84 -19.28 2.05
CA GLU A 288 -3.03 -20.06 2.43
C GLU A 288 -2.81 -21.57 2.24
N GLY A 289 -2.17 -21.97 1.12
CA GLY A 289 -1.78 -23.36 0.87
C GLY A 289 -0.77 -23.90 1.89
N LEU A 290 0.25 -23.11 2.24
CA LEU A 290 1.23 -23.46 3.28
C LEU A 290 0.59 -23.56 4.67
N LYS A 291 -0.35 -22.67 4.97
CA LYS A 291 -1.07 -22.62 6.27
C LYS A 291 -2.12 -23.71 6.39
N GLY A 292 -2.67 -24.19 5.27
CA GLY A 292 -3.80 -25.11 5.22
C GLY A 292 -5.16 -24.44 5.48
N GLY A 293 -5.28 -23.14 5.24
CA GLY A 293 -6.50 -22.37 5.51
C GLY A 293 -6.36 -20.87 5.25
N PRO A 294 -7.37 -20.06 5.59
CA PRO A 294 -7.37 -18.63 5.34
C PRO A 294 -6.17 -17.90 5.98
N LEU A 295 -5.60 -16.96 5.24
CA LEU A 295 -4.54 -16.07 5.68
C LEU A 295 -4.97 -14.63 5.38
N PRO A 296 -5.58 -13.93 6.36
CA PRO A 296 -5.90 -12.53 6.22
C PRO A 296 -4.69 -11.72 5.75
N LEU A 297 -4.91 -10.83 4.79
CA LEU A 297 -3.87 -10.02 4.17
C LEU A 297 -4.15 -8.54 4.41
N ALA A 298 -3.11 -7.82 4.82
CA ALA A 298 -3.07 -6.37 4.81
C ALA A 298 -1.80 -5.84 4.14
N VAL A 299 -1.89 -4.59 3.68
CA VAL A 299 -0.78 -3.87 3.05
C VAL A 299 -0.77 -2.42 3.48
N ASN A 300 0.40 -1.78 3.34
CA ASN A 300 0.60 -0.34 3.56
C ASN A 300 0.09 0.55 2.42
N SER A 301 -1.13 0.31 1.95
CA SER A 301 -1.81 1.18 0.99
C SER A 301 -2.53 2.33 1.71
N ASN A 302 -2.18 3.57 1.39
CA ASN A 302 -2.74 4.79 1.98
C ASN A 302 -4.09 5.23 1.38
N LEU A 303 -4.70 4.40 0.52
CA LEU A 303 -5.96 4.66 -0.18
C LEU A 303 -5.97 5.97 -1.00
N ASN A 304 -4.78 6.45 -1.41
CA ASN A 304 -4.64 7.70 -2.13
C ASN A 304 -4.56 7.46 -3.65
N GLY A 305 -5.71 7.16 -4.25
CA GLY A 305 -5.88 7.05 -5.71
C GLY A 305 -5.85 5.62 -6.27
N PRO A 306 -6.13 5.46 -7.58
CA PRO A 306 -6.47 4.16 -8.19
C PRO A 306 -5.42 3.06 -8.03
N MET A 307 -4.14 3.38 -8.20
CA MET A 307 -3.05 2.39 -8.04
C MET A 307 -3.00 1.83 -6.62
N ASN A 308 -3.27 2.68 -5.63
CA ASN A 308 -3.29 2.29 -4.22
C ASN A 308 -4.54 1.45 -3.89
N LEU A 309 -5.62 1.60 -4.66
CA LEU A 309 -6.84 0.81 -4.52
C LEU A 309 -6.82 -0.50 -5.29
N ALA A 310 -5.97 -0.65 -6.30
CA ALA A 310 -6.02 -1.80 -7.21
C ALA A 310 -5.85 -3.17 -6.51
N ILE A 311 -5.19 -3.17 -5.34
CA ILE A 311 -4.97 -4.38 -4.54
C ILE A 311 -6.19 -4.79 -3.69
N THR A 312 -7.16 -3.90 -3.49
CA THR A 312 -8.28 -4.07 -2.57
C THR A 312 -9.03 -5.40 -2.70
N PRO A 313 -9.30 -5.94 -3.90
CA PRO A 313 -9.98 -7.23 -4.05
C PRO A 313 -9.29 -8.39 -3.31
N HIS A 314 -7.98 -8.28 -3.09
CA HIS A 314 -7.18 -9.31 -2.42
C HIS A 314 -6.95 -9.04 -0.93
N LEU A 315 -7.29 -7.85 -0.44
CA LEU A 315 -7.07 -7.46 0.96
C LEU A 315 -8.21 -7.93 1.86
N SER A 316 -7.85 -8.24 3.11
CA SER A 316 -8.81 -8.39 4.21
C SER A 316 -9.01 -7.07 4.96
N TYR A 317 -7.98 -6.24 5.06
CA TYR A 317 -8.02 -4.89 5.66
C TYR A 317 -6.83 -4.05 5.18
N PHE A 318 -6.90 -2.73 5.37
CA PHE A 318 -5.78 -1.82 5.13
C PHE A 318 -4.98 -1.61 6.41
N CYS A 319 -3.65 -1.56 6.31
CA CYS A 319 -2.74 -1.30 7.42
C CYS A 319 -1.69 -0.28 7.00
N CYS A 320 -1.91 1.02 7.20
CA CYS A 320 -1.21 2.05 6.42
C CYS A 320 -0.89 3.33 7.21
N GLU A 321 -0.02 4.15 6.63
CA GLU A 321 0.17 5.54 7.04
C GLU A 321 -0.87 6.46 6.37
N LEU A 322 -1.40 7.41 7.13
CA LEU A 322 -2.25 8.49 6.65
C LEU A 322 -1.65 9.83 7.07
N ASP A 323 -1.69 10.83 6.18
CA ASP A 323 -1.29 12.20 6.49
C ASP A 323 -2.26 12.81 7.52
N HIS A 324 -1.74 13.18 8.69
CA HIS A 324 -2.50 13.85 9.75
C HIS A 324 -2.17 15.35 9.84
N ARG A 325 -1.27 15.87 9.00
CA ARG A 325 -0.88 17.28 8.95
C ARG A 325 -0.61 17.89 10.33
N ALA A 326 0.15 17.18 11.17
CA ALA A 326 0.35 17.52 12.58
C ALA A 326 0.79 18.98 12.80
N ALA A 327 1.55 19.54 11.84
CA ALA A 327 2.01 20.92 11.87
C ALA A 327 0.91 21.97 11.80
N SER A 328 -0.26 21.68 11.22
CA SER A 328 -1.41 22.60 11.23
C SER A 328 -2.04 22.71 12.62
N ARG A 329 -1.89 21.68 13.46
CA ARG A 329 -2.52 21.55 14.78
C ARG A 329 -4.05 21.60 14.75
N GLU A 330 -4.63 21.29 13.59
CA GLU A 330 -6.07 21.19 13.38
C GLU A 330 -6.53 19.73 13.42
N VAL A 331 -7.86 19.51 13.42
CA VAL A 331 -8.43 18.17 13.24
C VAL A 331 -8.12 17.69 11.81
N PRO A 332 -7.50 16.52 11.63
CA PRO A 332 -7.12 16.07 10.30
C PRO A 332 -8.33 15.51 9.53
N LEU A 333 -8.59 16.07 8.34
CA LEU A 333 -9.68 15.58 7.48
C LEU A 333 -9.22 14.53 6.46
N GLN A 334 -7.91 14.35 6.24
CA GLN A 334 -7.42 13.33 5.32
C GLN A 334 -7.71 11.89 5.79
N PRO A 335 -7.59 11.55 7.10
CA PRO A 335 -8.03 10.25 7.59
C PRO A 335 -9.52 9.99 7.35
N VAL A 336 -10.37 11.02 7.49
CA VAL A 336 -11.81 10.90 7.22
C VAL A 336 -12.08 10.47 5.77
N TYR A 337 -11.35 11.04 4.81
CA TYR A 337 -11.43 10.61 3.41
C TYR A 337 -11.08 9.13 3.24
N ALA A 338 -9.95 8.69 3.81
CA ALA A 338 -9.50 7.31 3.70
C ALA A 338 -10.49 6.33 4.35
N TYR A 339 -11.02 6.66 5.53
CA TYR A 339 -12.02 5.86 6.25
C TYR A 339 -13.31 5.71 5.46
N LYS A 340 -13.85 6.82 4.95
CA LYS A 340 -15.09 6.79 4.17
C LYS A 340 -14.94 6.03 2.86
N LEU A 341 -13.79 6.15 2.20
CA LEU A 341 -13.48 5.35 1.02
C LEU A 341 -13.35 3.86 1.37
N ALA A 342 -12.69 3.52 2.47
CA ALA A 342 -12.56 2.14 2.94
C ALA A 342 -13.90 1.50 3.32
N ASP A 343 -14.83 2.26 3.92
CA ASP A 343 -16.21 1.83 4.15
C ASP A 343 -16.91 1.46 2.84
N GLY A 344 -16.76 2.29 1.80
CA GLY A 344 -17.28 2.02 0.45
C GLY A 344 -16.64 0.81 -0.24
N LEU A 345 -15.44 0.43 0.21
CA LEU A 345 -14.73 -0.78 -0.21
C LEU A 345 -15.01 -1.99 0.71
N HIS A 346 -15.82 -1.81 1.75
CA HIS A 346 -16.09 -2.82 2.78
C HIS A 346 -14.80 -3.36 3.41
N ARG A 347 -13.87 -2.45 3.78
CA ARG A 347 -12.60 -2.79 4.43
C ARG A 347 -12.38 -1.91 5.67
N SER A 348 -11.83 -2.52 6.72
CA SER A 348 -11.31 -1.78 7.86
C SER A 348 -9.95 -1.15 7.54
N VAL A 349 -9.59 -0.12 8.30
CA VAL A 349 -8.30 0.57 8.20
C VAL A 349 -7.68 0.59 9.58
N THR A 350 -6.48 0.04 9.69
CA THR A 350 -5.61 0.21 10.84
C THR A 350 -4.54 1.22 10.44
N SER A 351 -4.71 2.47 10.85
CA SER A 351 -3.87 3.58 10.40
C SER A 351 -2.80 3.95 11.43
N THR A 352 -1.72 4.55 10.96
CA THR A 352 -0.80 5.37 11.75
C THR A 352 -0.65 6.73 11.07
N ALA A 353 -0.20 7.76 11.80
CA ALA A 353 0.25 8.99 11.16
C ALA A 353 1.56 8.76 10.38
N SER A 354 1.88 9.67 9.46
CA SER A 354 3.12 9.61 8.70
C SER A 354 4.35 9.78 9.60
N GLY A 355 5.52 9.32 9.15
CA GLY A 355 6.78 9.57 9.87
C GLY A 355 7.08 11.05 10.13
N GLY A 356 6.63 11.95 9.26
CA GLY A 356 6.76 13.40 9.47
C GLY A 356 5.82 13.94 10.55
N ASP A 357 4.58 13.44 10.60
CA ASP A 357 3.63 13.79 11.64
C ASP A 357 4.11 13.33 13.02
N TRP A 358 4.61 12.10 13.14
CA TRP A 358 5.15 11.59 14.40
C TRP A 358 6.42 12.32 14.83
N ALA A 359 7.28 12.72 13.89
CA ALA A 359 8.43 13.57 14.20
C ALA A 359 7.99 14.92 14.79
N TYR A 360 6.94 15.54 14.23
CA TYR A 360 6.37 16.78 14.75
C TYR A 360 5.76 16.61 16.15
N ILE A 361 4.98 15.54 16.36
CA ILE A 361 4.43 15.21 17.68
C ILE A 361 5.53 15.02 18.72
N ASN A 362 6.59 14.29 18.37
CA ASN A 362 7.72 14.04 19.26
C ASN A 362 8.42 15.35 19.67
N GLU A 363 8.64 16.25 18.71
CA GLU A 363 9.31 17.53 18.93
C GLU A 363 8.48 18.50 19.77
N HIS A 364 7.17 18.57 19.52
CA HIS A 364 6.30 19.57 20.14
C HIS A 364 5.48 19.07 21.33
N ARG A 365 5.56 17.77 21.65
CA ARG A 365 4.85 17.13 22.78
C ARG A 365 3.37 17.48 22.79
N LEU A 366 2.66 17.06 21.75
CA LEU A 366 1.24 17.37 21.53
C LEU A 366 0.34 16.13 21.75
N PRO A 367 0.27 15.54 22.96
CA PRO A 367 -0.52 14.33 23.17
C PRO A 367 -2.03 14.55 23.00
N GLY A 368 -2.51 15.77 23.22
CA GLY A 368 -3.90 16.13 22.92
C GLY A 368 -4.26 15.93 21.45
N LEU A 369 -3.33 16.22 20.53
CA LEU A 369 -3.56 16.05 19.09
C LEU A 369 -3.64 14.56 18.71
N VAL A 370 -2.77 13.73 19.28
CA VAL A 370 -2.79 12.27 19.07
C VAL A 370 -4.06 11.64 19.64
N ARG A 371 -4.56 12.11 20.80
CA ARG A 371 -5.86 11.67 21.34
C ARG A 371 -7.01 12.02 20.40
N THR A 372 -6.99 13.21 19.79
CA THR A 372 -7.98 13.60 18.78
C THR A 372 -7.94 12.65 17.58
N TRP A 373 -6.76 12.26 17.10
CA TRP A 373 -6.63 11.32 15.99
C TRP A 373 -7.17 9.92 16.33
N ALA A 374 -6.89 9.44 17.55
CA ALA A 374 -7.40 8.16 18.02
C ALA A 374 -8.92 8.18 18.12
N ALA A 375 -9.49 9.18 18.79
CA ALA A 375 -10.93 9.34 18.94
C ALA A 375 -11.64 9.48 17.57
N LEU A 376 -11.07 10.26 16.66
CA LEU A 376 -11.56 10.41 15.28
C LEU A 376 -11.63 9.05 14.57
N SER A 377 -10.57 8.26 14.66
CA SER A 377 -10.50 6.96 13.97
C SER A 377 -11.59 6.00 14.46
N TYR A 378 -11.75 5.86 15.78
CA TYR A 378 -12.80 5.00 16.36
C TYR A 378 -14.21 5.54 16.11
N ALA A 379 -14.42 6.86 16.09
CA ALA A 379 -15.72 7.46 15.76
C ALA A 379 -16.16 7.15 14.32
N PHE A 380 -15.20 6.95 13.40
CA PHE A 380 -15.47 6.53 12.04
C PHE A 380 -15.46 5.00 11.86
N GLY A 381 -15.29 4.21 12.94
CA GLY A 381 -15.31 2.75 12.88
C GLY A 381 -14.00 2.11 12.36
N HIS A 382 -12.89 2.84 12.46
CA HIS A 382 -11.54 2.39 12.10
C HIS A 382 -10.59 2.52 13.30
N ASN A 383 -9.32 2.15 13.13
CA ASN A 383 -8.39 2.02 14.26
C ASN A 383 -7.14 2.87 14.00
N LEU A 384 -6.80 3.78 14.90
CA LEU A 384 -5.45 4.34 14.94
C LEU A 384 -4.57 3.40 15.77
N MET A 385 -3.37 3.09 15.28
CA MET A 385 -2.40 2.28 16.02
C MET A 385 -1.96 2.99 17.30
N ALA A 386 -1.87 2.23 18.39
CA ALA A 386 -1.49 2.74 19.70
C ALA A 386 -0.08 3.36 19.65
N PRO A 387 0.10 4.60 20.12
CA PRO A 387 1.32 5.39 19.90
C PRO A 387 2.47 5.03 20.84
N HIS A 388 2.70 3.74 21.10
CA HIS A 388 3.72 3.30 22.06
C HIS A 388 5.14 3.21 21.47
N ARG A 389 5.24 3.11 20.13
CA ARG A 389 6.49 3.14 19.38
C ARG A 389 6.15 3.44 17.92
N MET A 390 6.29 4.67 17.49
CA MET A 390 5.94 5.09 16.13
C MET A 390 7.19 5.45 15.34
N TRP A 391 7.22 5.05 14.07
CA TRP A 391 8.30 5.41 13.16
C TRP A 391 8.24 6.91 12.86
N CYS A 392 9.38 7.58 12.96
CA CYS A 392 9.55 8.98 12.63
C CYS A 392 10.63 9.11 11.54
N TYR A 393 10.45 10.08 10.65
CA TYR A 393 11.45 10.41 9.66
C TYR A 393 11.44 11.90 9.34
N THR A 394 12.63 12.49 9.33
CA THR A 394 12.90 13.78 8.69
C THR A 394 14.23 13.67 7.96
N GLN A 395 14.44 14.48 6.92
CA GLN A 395 15.73 14.52 6.23
C GLN A 395 16.89 14.84 7.18
N GLN A 396 16.65 15.68 8.19
CA GLN A 396 17.68 16.14 9.13
C GLN A 396 18.06 15.08 10.17
N LYS A 397 17.10 14.28 10.63
CA LYS A 397 17.31 13.30 11.72
C LYS A 397 17.42 11.86 11.21
N GLY A 398 17.09 11.61 9.94
CA GLY A 398 16.90 10.28 9.41
C GLY A 398 15.78 9.54 10.17
N THR A 399 15.87 8.22 10.17
CA THR A 399 14.95 7.35 10.93
C THR A 399 15.15 7.52 12.43
N HIS A 400 14.06 7.80 13.15
CA HIS A 400 14.01 7.84 14.61
C HIS A 400 12.62 7.40 15.10
N TRP A 401 12.36 7.45 16.41
CA TRP A 401 11.10 6.93 16.98
C TRP A 401 10.45 7.89 17.97
N TYR A 402 9.12 7.87 17.98
CA TYR A 402 8.29 8.45 19.02
C TYR A 402 7.80 7.36 19.96
N SER A 403 8.11 7.48 21.25
CA SER A 403 7.57 6.62 22.31
C SER A 403 6.56 7.42 23.12
N GLY A 404 5.28 7.22 22.83
CA GLY A 404 4.20 7.94 23.50
C GLY A 404 4.05 7.57 24.98
N PRO A 405 3.82 8.54 25.89
CA PRO A 405 3.60 8.24 27.30
C PRO A 405 2.33 7.40 27.50
N THR A 406 2.44 6.27 28.20
CA THR A 406 1.33 5.33 28.40
C THR A 406 0.15 6.00 29.10
N GLU A 407 0.41 6.84 30.10
CA GLU A 407 -0.58 7.59 30.86
C GLU A 407 -1.39 8.59 30.04
N GLU A 408 -0.85 9.08 28.91
CA GLU A 408 -1.54 10.02 28.02
C GLU A 408 -2.55 9.33 27.10
N TYR A 409 -2.36 8.03 26.84
CA TYR A 409 -3.05 7.32 25.74
C TYR A 409 -3.77 6.05 26.16
N ALA A 410 -3.19 5.22 27.02
CA ALA A 410 -3.67 3.87 27.28
C ALA A 410 -5.12 3.81 27.76
N TRP A 411 -5.54 4.78 28.58
CA TRP A 411 -6.91 4.86 29.08
C TRP A 411 -7.95 5.00 27.95
N LEU A 412 -7.62 5.69 26.85
CA LEU A 412 -8.52 5.86 25.71
C LEU A 412 -8.70 4.55 24.95
N TYR A 413 -7.60 3.82 24.74
CA TYR A 413 -7.63 2.50 24.10
C TYR A 413 -8.32 1.45 24.99
N ARG A 414 -8.11 1.51 26.31
CA ARG A 414 -8.83 0.68 27.29
C ARG A 414 -10.32 0.96 27.28
N PHE A 415 -10.73 2.22 27.26
CA PHE A 415 -12.14 2.60 27.12
C PHE A 415 -12.76 1.96 25.88
N VAL A 416 -12.09 2.02 24.73
CA VAL A 416 -12.57 1.38 23.49
C VAL A 416 -12.73 -0.13 23.66
N ARG A 417 -11.76 -0.82 24.28
CA ARG A 417 -11.85 -2.26 24.53
C ARG A 417 -12.98 -2.63 25.48
N GLU A 418 -13.11 -1.88 26.57
CA GLU A 418 -14.08 -2.14 27.65
C GLU A 418 -15.51 -1.79 27.25
N ARG A 419 -15.66 -0.92 26.26
CA ARG A 419 -16.96 -0.48 25.73
C ARG A 419 -17.21 -0.98 24.31
N ALA A 420 -16.68 -2.16 23.96
CA ALA A 420 -16.79 -2.74 22.62
C ALA A 420 -18.25 -2.82 22.11
N GLU A 421 -19.21 -2.98 23.01
CA GLU A 421 -20.66 -2.96 22.71
C GLU A 421 -21.15 -1.63 22.12
N LEU A 422 -20.42 -0.53 22.31
CA LEU A 422 -20.73 0.77 21.70
C LEU A 422 -20.14 0.94 20.30
N LEU A 423 -19.24 0.05 19.87
CA LEU A 423 -18.52 0.17 18.61
C LEU A 423 -18.87 -0.95 17.63
N ASP A 424 -18.78 -2.21 18.05
CA ASP A 424 -18.71 -3.34 17.11
C ASP A 424 -20.01 -3.57 16.32
N GLU A 425 -21.18 -3.28 16.91
CA GLU A 425 -22.50 -3.52 16.31
C GLU A 425 -23.12 -2.30 15.63
N PHE A 426 -22.39 -1.18 15.53
CA PHE A 426 -22.91 0.06 14.97
C PHE A 426 -22.38 0.35 13.57
N GLU A 427 -23.27 0.81 12.70
CA GLU A 427 -22.97 1.33 11.37
C GLU A 427 -23.26 2.83 11.33
N ALA A 428 -22.45 3.58 10.58
CA ALA A 428 -22.67 5.01 10.42
C ALA A 428 -23.93 5.28 9.59
N VAL A 429 -24.81 6.16 10.09
CA VAL A 429 -25.96 6.65 9.32
C VAL A 429 -25.46 7.50 8.16
N ALA A 430 -25.94 7.23 6.94
CA ALA A 430 -25.53 7.92 5.72
C ALA A 430 -26.71 8.14 4.77
N PRO A 431 -27.47 9.25 4.89
CA PRO A 431 -28.53 9.58 3.95
C PRO A 431 -28.00 10.09 2.59
N ILE A 432 -26.73 10.48 2.53
CA ILE A 432 -26.08 11.02 1.34
C ILE A 432 -24.97 10.05 0.91
N ALA A 433 -24.86 9.81 -0.39
CA ALA A 433 -23.73 9.09 -0.98
C ALA A 433 -22.85 10.06 -1.79
N VAL A 434 -21.54 9.84 -1.76
CA VAL A 434 -20.57 10.46 -2.67
C VAL A 434 -20.06 9.38 -3.62
N LEU A 435 -20.15 9.62 -4.92
CA LEU A 435 -19.71 8.68 -5.94
C LEU A 435 -18.19 8.75 -6.13
N TYR A 436 -17.50 7.64 -5.85
CA TYR A 436 -16.14 7.39 -6.30
C TYR A 436 -16.18 6.51 -7.56
N ASP A 437 -15.62 6.99 -8.67
CA ASP A 437 -15.46 6.19 -9.89
C ASP A 437 -13.97 5.99 -10.19
N ASN A 438 -13.52 4.74 -10.20
CA ASN A 438 -12.10 4.43 -10.36
C ASN A 438 -11.59 4.78 -11.77
N HIS A 439 -12.43 4.63 -12.80
CA HIS A 439 -12.09 4.94 -14.18
C HIS A 439 -11.78 6.44 -14.36
N SER A 440 -12.70 7.31 -13.91
CA SER A 440 -12.50 8.77 -13.88
C SER A 440 -11.22 9.15 -13.12
N GLN A 441 -10.99 8.52 -11.96
CA GLN A 441 -9.84 8.81 -11.11
C GLN A 441 -8.51 8.45 -11.78
N ARG A 442 -8.45 7.39 -12.59
CA ARG A 442 -7.25 7.06 -13.39
C ARG A 442 -6.91 8.12 -14.42
N GLN A 443 -7.91 8.85 -14.90
CA GLN A 443 -7.75 9.96 -15.83
C GLN A 443 -7.49 11.30 -15.12
N GLY A 444 -7.34 11.30 -13.79
CA GLY A 444 -7.19 12.52 -12.99
C GLY A 444 -8.47 13.36 -12.90
N LYS A 445 -9.63 12.71 -13.04
CA LYS A 445 -10.98 13.30 -12.96
C LYS A 445 -11.75 12.76 -11.77
N GLY A 446 -12.85 13.43 -11.41
CA GLY A 446 -13.78 12.92 -10.42
C GLY A 446 -13.22 12.89 -8.99
N ASN A 447 -12.32 13.81 -8.65
CA ASN A 447 -11.72 13.86 -7.32
C ASN A 447 -12.79 14.18 -6.25
N ILE A 448 -12.93 13.30 -5.26
CA ILE A 448 -13.92 13.45 -4.18
C ILE A 448 -13.32 13.97 -2.87
N GLN A 449 -12.01 14.15 -2.75
CA GLN A 449 -11.37 14.47 -1.47
C GLN A 449 -11.96 15.74 -0.85
N ASP A 450 -12.10 16.82 -1.63
CA ASP A 450 -12.62 18.07 -1.10
C ASP A 450 -14.12 17.99 -0.79
N ILE A 451 -14.90 17.22 -1.58
CA ILE A 451 -16.31 16.94 -1.29
C ILE A 451 -16.44 16.25 0.07
N VAL A 452 -15.66 15.19 0.28
CA VAL A 452 -15.65 14.41 1.52
C VAL A 452 -15.23 15.26 2.71
N ARG A 453 -14.18 16.09 2.55
CA ARG A 453 -13.72 17.01 3.59
C ARG A 453 -14.78 18.06 3.94
N SER A 454 -15.43 18.68 2.96
CA SER A 454 -16.48 19.66 3.21
C SER A 454 -17.70 19.07 3.91
N LEU A 455 -18.12 17.86 3.54
CA LEU A 455 -19.22 17.17 4.23
C LEU A 455 -18.86 16.82 5.67
N ALA A 456 -17.63 16.35 5.91
CA ALA A 456 -17.14 16.04 7.24
C ALA A 456 -17.06 17.30 8.13
N ASP A 457 -16.50 18.39 7.63
CA ASP A 457 -16.40 19.67 8.34
C ASP A 457 -17.78 20.26 8.69
N ALA A 458 -18.75 20.09 7.78
CA ALA A 458 -20.14 20.48 8.00
C ALA A 458 -20.93 19.52 8.92
N ASN A 459 -20.31 18.46 9.45
CA ASN A 459 -20.96 17.40 10.23
C ASN A 459 -22.15 16.75 9.51
N VAL A 460 -22.09 16.68 8.17
CA VAL A 460 -23.11 16.02 7.37
C VAL A 460 -22.76 14.53 7.29
N PRO A 461 -23.67 13.60 7.68
CA PRO A 461 -23.39 12.17 7.55
C PRO A 461 -23.50 11.71 6.09
N PHE A 462 -22.50 10.97 5.62
CA PHE A 462 -22.45 10.43 4.26
C PHE A 462 -21.72 9.08 4.20
N ALA A 463 -21.92 8.39 3.08
CA ALA A 463 -21.13 7.23 2.64
C ALA A 463 -20.40 7.57 1.34
N VAL A 464 -19.33 6.85 1.05
CA VAL A 464 -18.75 6.80 -0.30
C VAL A 464 -19.24 5.51 -0.95
N VAL A 465 -19.79 5.62 -2.15
CA VAL A 465 -20.14 4.46 -2.99
C VAL A 465 -19.09 4.35 -4.09
N VAL A 466 -18.57 3.13 -4.28
CA VAL A 466 -17.44 2.88 -5.18
C VAL A 466 -17.91 2.15 -6.43
N HIS A 467 -17.68 2.76 -7.58
CA HIS A 467 -17.67 2.09 -8.86
C HIS A 467 -16.21 1.83 -9.25
N GLY A 468 -15.86 0.55 -9.42
CA GLY A 468 -14.55 0.12 -9.84
C GLY A 468 -14.47 -0.10 -11.34
N ASP A 469 -13.27 -0.38 -11.84
CA ASP A 469 -12.98 -0.75 -13.22
C ASP A 469 -12.14 -2.04 -13.24
N ASP A 470 -11.30 -2.25 -14.24
CA ASP A 470 -10.41 -3.41 -14.33
C ASP A 470 -9.19 -3.35 -13.38
N TRP A 471 -8.94 -2.21 -12.73
CA TRP A 471 -8.00 -2.11 -11.61
C TRP A 471 -8.68 -2.39 -10.28
N LEU A 472 -9.98 -2.14 -10.17
CA LEU A 472 -10.76 -2.34 -8.96
C LEU A 472 -11.98 -3.25 -9.23
N PRO A 473 -11.77 -4.51 -9.64
CA PRO A 473 -12.85 -5.41 -9.98
C PRO A 473 -13.72 -5.77 -8.76
N GLY A 474 -14.97 -6.16 -9.03
CA GLY A 474 -15.93 -6.59 -8.00
C GLY A 474 -16.67 -5.45 -7.29
N TYR A 475 -16.36 -4.18 -7.62
CA TYR A 475 -17.08 -3.01 -7.14
C TYR A 475 -17.93 -2.44 -8.28
N ARG A 476 -19.23 -2.72 -8.25
CA ARG A 476 -20.19 -2.21 -9.22
C ARG A 476 -21.37 -1.59 -8.49
N ILE A 477 -21.72 -0.37 -8.90
CA ILE A 477 -22.89 0.32 -8.39
C ILE A 477 -24.10 -0.16 -9.18
N THR A 478 -25.13 -0.61 -8.47
CA THR A 478 -26.43 -0.95 -9.05
C THR A 478 -27.47 0.08 -8.62
N LYS A 479 -28.66 0.00 -9.23
CA LYS A 479 -29.80 0.82 -8.82
C LYS A 479 -30.15 0.59 -7.35
N GLU A 480 -30.13 -0.65 -6.90
CA GLU A 480 -30.41 -1.07 -5.52
C GLU A 480 -29.39 -0.50 -4.53
N THR A 481 -28.13 -0.35 -4.94
CA THR A 481 -27.11 0.35 -4.14
C THR A 481 -27.50 1.81 -3.93
N LEU A 482 -27.97 2.50 -4.99
CA LEU A 482 -28.29 3.92 -4.94
C LEU A 482 -29.62 4.23 -4.25
N GLU A 483 -30.63 3.35 -4.34
CA GLU A 483 -31.95 3.52 -3.73
C GLU A 483 -31.91 3.64 -2.19
N ARG A 484 -30.79 3.25 -1.55
CA ARG A 484 -30.57 3.42 -0.10
C ARG A 484 -30.30 4.86 0.32
N TYR A 485 -29.94 5.72 -0.62
CA TYR A 485 -29.53 7.10 -0.36
C TYR A 485 -30.59 8.09 -0.82
N ARG A 486 -30.76 9.17 -0.05
CA ARG A 486 -31.68 10.27 -0.38
C ARG A 486 -31.10 11.23 -1.41
N LEU A 487 -29.78 11.31 -1.47
CA LEU A 487 -29.04 12.19 -2.37
C LEU A 487 -27.74 11.51 -2.79
N LEU A 488 -27.43 11.57 -4.08
CA LEU A 488 -26.13 11.21 -4.63
C LEU A 488 -25.38 12.49 -5.01
N VAL A 489 -24.17 12.64 -4.49
CA VAL A 489 -23.24 13.70 -4.84
C VAL A 489 -22.24 13.15 -5.86
N VAL A 490 -22.20 13.77 -7.03
CA VAL A 490 -21.35 13.38 -8.15
C VAL A 490 -20.36 14.51 -8.44
N PRO A 491 -19.06 14.22 -8.59
CA PRO A 491 -18.08 15.21 -9.05
C PRO A 491 -18.47 15.84 -10.39
N GLY A 492 -18.28 17.15 -10.51
CA GLY A 492 -18.70 17.90 -11.71
C GLY A 492 -17.90 17.56 -12.97
N ASP A 493 -16.70 16.99 -12.83
CA ASP A 493 -15.82 16.62 -13.94
C ASP A 493 -15.73 15.09 -14.13
N LEU A 494 -16.66 14.32 -13.56
CA LEU A 494 -16.73 12.86 -13.71
C LEU A 494 -16.74 12.46 -15.19
N GLN A 495 -15.94 11.45 -15.54
CA GLN A 495 -15.87 10.83 -16.86
C GLN A 495 -16.01 9.32 -16.68
N PRO A 496 -17.22 8.84 -16.37
CA PRO A 496 -17.43 7.42 -16.10
C PRO A 496 -17.19 6.60 -17.36
N ASP A 497 -16.89 5.32 -17.18
CA ASP A 497 -16.92 4.37 -18.30
C ASP A 497 -18.37 4.13 -18.77
N SER A 498 -18.51 3.34 -19.85
CA SER A 498 -19.83 3.01 -20.40
C SER A 498 -20.68 2.11 -19.50
N GLU A 499 -20.11 1.46 -18.48
CA GLU A 499 -20.87 0.62 -17.55
C GLU A 499 -21.60 1.47 -16.50
N LEU A 500 -21.01 2.62 -16.12
CA LEU A 500 -21.60 3.54 -15.15
C LEU A 500 -22.42 4.68 -15.79
N ALA A 501 -22.11 5.10 -17.02
CA ALA A 501 -22.80 6.18 -17.74
C ALA A 501 -24.26 5.87 -18.04
#